data_AF-A0A4Q3E0P5-F1
#
_entry.id   AF-A0A4Q3E0P5-F1
#
_cell.length_a   1.000
_cell.length_b   1.000
_cell.length_c   1.000
_cell.angle_alpha   90.00
_cell.angle_beta   90.00
_cell.angle_gamma   90.00
#
_symmetry.space_group_name_H-M   'P 1'
#
loop_
_entity.id
_entity.type
_entity.pdbx_description
1 polymer ?
#
loop_
_entity_poly.entity_id
_entity_poly.type
_entity_poly.pdbx_seq_one_letter_code
_entity_poly.pdbx_strand_id
1 'polypeptide(L)' 'MNLRAPAGSLSLPTVTLKASNTQGICHWFINGSLRYSASGDQPVLHQFDKPGNFQIIVADEQGKSAMVRGWVDAN' A
#
# COMPACT_ATOMS: atom_id res chain seq x y z
N MET A 1 3.96 12.09 3.40
CA MET A 1 3.89 11.16 4.55
C MET A 1 5.16 10.35 4.54
N ASN A 2 5.97 10.44 5.60
CA ASN A 2 7.21 9.66 5.74
C ASN A 2 6.91 8.45 6.63
N LEU A 3 7.11 7.24 6.12
CA LEU A 3 6.97 5.99 6.87
C LEU A 3 8.37 5.58 7.31
N ARG A 4 8.72 5.85 8.58
CA ARG A 4 9.98 5.41 9.19
C ARG A 4 9.70 4.29 10.17
N ALA A 5 10.43 3.17 10.07
CA ALA A 5 10.48 2.19 11.14
C ALA A 5 11.50 2.65 12.22
N PRO A 6 11.37 2.18 13.48
CA PRO A 6 12.31 2.52 14.55
C PRO A 6 13.71 1.97 14.23
N ALA A 7 14.74 2.80 14.46
CA ALA A 7 16.14 2.47 14.20
C ALA A 7 16.55 1.18 14.94
N GLY A 8 17.13 0.22 14.20
CA GLY A 8 17.61 -1.06 14.74
C GLY A 8 16.66 -2.25 14.59
N SER A 9 15.53 -2.11 13.91
CA SER A 9 14.66 -3.24 13.59
C SER A 9 15.10 -3.89 12.27
N LEU A 10 15.52 -5.16 12.30
CA LEU A 10 15.67 -6.01 11.10
C LEU A 10 14.33 -6.26 10.39
N SER A 11 13.23 -5.68 10.88
CA SER A 11 11.91 -5.80 10.28
C SER A 11 11.80 -4.87 9.07
N LEU A 12 11.61 -5.46 7.89
CA LEU A 12 11.32 -4.71 6.68
C LEU A 12 10.12 -3.79 6.91
N PRO A 13 10.14 -2.54 6.38
CA PRO A 13 9.06 -1.60 6.56
C PRO A 13 7.72 -2.19 6.09
N THR A 14 6.66 -1.98 6.88
CA THR A 14 5.30 -2.46 6.55
C THR A 14 4.30 -1.32 6.59
N VAL A 15 3.30 -1.39 5.71
CA VAL A 15 2.15 -0.48 5.72
C VAL A 15 0.85 -1.28 5.66
N THR A 16 -0.12 -0.87 6.48
CA THR A 16 -1.49 -1.37 6.38
C THR A 16 -2.28 -0.46 5.45
N LEU A 17 -2.79 -1.03 4.37
CA LEU A 17 -3.59 -0.38 3.36
C LEU A 17 -5.06 -0.65 3.65
N LYS A 18 -5.85 0.42 3.75
CA LYS A 18 -7.30 0.33 3.93
C LYS A 18 -7.98 1.34 3.03
N ALA A 19 -8.96 0.88 2.27
CA ALA A 19 -9.83 1.75 1.51
C ALA A 19 -11.08 2.09 2.33
N SER A 20 -11.65 3.26 2.07
CA SER A 20 -12.95 3.67 2.63
C SER A 20 -13.85 4.12 1.50
N ASN A 21 -15.17 3.97 1.69
CA ASN A 21 -16.18 4.33 0.70
C ASN A 21 -16.02 3.63 -0.67
N THR A 22 -15.45 2.42 -0.67
CA THR A 22 -15.32 1.56 -1.84
C THR A 22 -16.45 0.55 -1.87
N GLN A 23 -16.80 0.07 -3.07
CA GLN A 23 -17.82 -0.98 -3.25
C GLN A 23 -17.20 -2.15 -4.00
N GLY A 24 -17.50 -3.37 -3.54
CA GLY A 24 -16.96 -4.59 -4.13
C GLY A 24 -15.48 -4.81 -3.82
N ILE A 25 -14.76 -5.35 -4.80
CA ILE A 25 -13.34 -5.67 -4.67
C ILE A 25 -12.48 -4.43 -4.96
N CYS A 26 -11.50 -4.19 -4.10
CA CYS A 26 -10.43 -3.22 -4.29
C CYS A 26 -9.18 -3.91 -4.80
N HIS A 27 -8.65 -3.41 -5.91
CA HIS A 27 -7.39 -3.83 -6.52
C HIS A 27 -6.27 -2.86 -6.13
N TRP A 28 -5.23 -3.41 -5.50
CA TRP A 28 -4.08 -2.63 -5.03
C TRP A 28 -2.88 -2.85 -5.95
N PHE A 29 -2.43 -1.78 -6.58
CA PHE A 29 -1.25 -1.75 -7.44
C PHE A 29 -0.10 -1.07 -6.70
N ILE A 30 1.07 -1.71 -6.71
CA ILE A 30 2.28 -1.19 -6.09
C ILE A 30 3.35 -1.12 -7.16
N ASN A 31 3.84 0.09 -7.45
CA ASN A 31 4.74 0.39 -8.56
C ASN A 31 4.22 -0.14 -9.90
N GLY A 32 2.92 0.08 -10.15
CA GLY A 32 2.25 -0.32 -11.39
C GLY A 32 1.89 -1.80 -11.50
N SER A 33 2.30 -2.65 -10.56
CA SER A 33 1.97 -4.08 -10.55
C SER A 33 0.83 -4.38 -9.60
N LEU A 34 -0.18 -5.14 -10.03
CA LEU A 34 -1.24 -5.64 -9.13
C LEU A 34 -0.61 -6.56 -8.08
N ARG A 35 -0.77 -6.22 -6.79
CA ARG A 35 -0.24 -7.02 -5.68
C ARG A 35 -1.33 -7.69 -4.87
N TYR A 36 -2.46 -7.03 -4.68
CA TYR A 36 -3.53 -7.53 -3.83
C TYR A 36 -4.91 -7.24 -4.44
N SER A 37 -5.87 -8.08 -4.08
CA SER A 37 -7.29 -7.87 -4.34
C SER A 37 -8.04 -8.30 -3.09
N ALA A 38 -8.83 -7.41 -2.52
CA ALA A 38 -9.55 -7.66 -1.27
C ALA A 38 -10.86 -6.87 -1.26
N SER A 39 -11.83 -7.29 -0.44
CA SER A 39 -13.03 -6.48 -0.21
C SER A 39 -12.64 -5.09 0.29
N GLY A 40 -13.38 -4.05 -0.09
CA GLY A 40 -13.08 -2.66 0.28
C GLY A 40 -12.86 -2.43 1.77
N ASP A 41 -13.58 -3.18 2.61
CA ASP A 41 -13.49 -3.09 4.07
C ASP A 41 -12.31 -3.87 4.68
N GLN A 42 -11.70 -4.76 3.90
CA GLN A 42 -10.64 -5.64 4.35
C GLN A 42 -9.27 -4.93 4.24
N PRO A 43 -8.57 -4.72 5.37
CA PRO A 43 -7.23 -4.16 5.33
C PRO A 43 -6.24 -5.16 4.73
N VAL A 44 -5.25 -4.63 4.02
CA VAL A 44 -4.18 -5.38 3.37
C VAL A 44 -2.84 -4.95 3.95
N LEU A 45 -2.01 -5.91 4.39
CA LEU A 45 -0.66 -5.63 4.86
C LEU A 45 0.34 -5.74 3.70
N HIS A 46 1.06 -4.68 3.41
CA HIS A 46 2.17 -4.68 2.46
C HIS A 46 3.51 -4.50 3.17
N GLN A 47 4.46 -5.37 2.85
CA GLN A 47 5.84 -5.29 3.32
C GLN A 47 6.73 -4.85 2.15
N PHE A 48 7.53 -3.81 2.37
CA PHE A 48 8.48 -3.30 1.41
C PHE A 48 9.77 -4.11 1.48
N ASP A 49 10.23 -4.63 0.34
CA ASP A 49 11.43 -5.46 0.23
C ASP A 49 12.72 -4.65 0.08
N LYS A 50 12.60 -3.37 -0.27
CA LYS A 50 13.73 -2.45 -0.49
C LYS A 50 13.36 -1.00 -0.18
N PRO A 51 14.34 -0.16 0.18
CA PRO A 51 14.14 1.29 0.22
C PRO A 51 13.87 1.86 -1.17
N GLY A 52 13.18 3.00 -1.21
CA GLY A 52 12.97 3.75 -2.44
C GLY A 52 11.63 4.46 -2.53
N ASN A 53 11.35 5.01 -3.71
CA ASN A 53 10.06 5.60 -4.02
C ASN A 53 9.04 4.51 -4.35
N PHE A 54 7.90 4.57 -3.70
CA PHE A 54 6.77 3.69 -3.97
C PHE A 54 5.53 4.49 -4.38
N GLN A 55 4.82 3.95 -5.35
CA GLN A 55 3.50 4.39 -5.76
C GLN A 55 2.50 3.30 -5.42
N ILE A 56 1.48 3.64 -4.65
CA ILE A 56 0.38 2.73 -4.31
C ILE A 56 -0.89 3.32 -4.91
N ILE A 57 -1.57 2.53 -5.73
CA ILE A 57 -2.86 2.88 -6.33
C ILE A 57 -3.88 1.86 -5.84
N VAL A 58 -5.05 2.31 -5.45
CA VAL A 58 -6.22 1.47 -5.22
C VAL A 58 -7.28 1.84 -6.25
N ALA A 59 -7.93 0.83 -6.82
CA ALA A 59 -9.09 1.00 -7.68
C ALA A 59 -10.18 0.01 -7.28
N ASP A 60 -11.43 0.46 -7.20
CA ASP A 60 -12.58 -0.42 -7.01
C ASP A 60 -13.22 -0.83 -8.36
N GLU A 61 -14.14 -1.79 -8.31
CA GLU A 61 -14.84 -2.31 -9.49
C GLU A 61 -15.76 -1.27 -10.18
N GLN A 62 -16.01 -0.12 -9.53
CA GLN A 62 -16.76 0.99 -10.11
C GLN A 62 -15.86 2.01 -10.81
N GLY A 63 -14.55 1.77 -10.82
CA GLY A 63 -13.57 2.66 -11.43
C GLY A 63 -13.18 3.84 -10.56
N LYS A 64 -13.61 3.90 -9.28
CA LYS A 64 -13.07 4.89 -8.34
C LYS A 64 -11.65 4.49 -8.00
N SER A 65 -10.75 5.46 -7.99
CA SER A 65 -9.35 5.21 -7.66
C SER A 65 -8.75 6.31 -6.81
N ALA A 66 -7.75 5.92 -6.02
CA ALA A 66 -6.93 6.82 -5.23
C ALA A 66 -5.47 6.40 -5.34
N MET A 67 -4.56 7.37 -5.22
CA MET A 67 -3.13 7.14 -5.33
C MET A 67 -2.40 7.84 -4.18
N VAL A 68 -1.43 7.14 -3.59
CA VAL A 68 -0.44 7.74 -2.70
C VAL A 68 0.97 7.41 -3.19
N ARG A 69 1.88 8.36 -2.97
CA ARG A 69 3.30 8.20 -3.26
C ARG A 69 4.12 8.54 -2.02
N GLY A 70 5.22 7.84 -1.81
CA GLY A 70 6.09 8.09 -0.67
C GLY A 70 7.47 7.45 -0.84
N TRP A 71 8.40 7.94 -0.04
CA TRP A 71 9.71 7.34 0.13
C TRP A 71 9.66 6.36 1.30
N VAL A 72 10.25 5.17 1.11
CA VAL A 72 10.47 4.15 2.14
C VAL A 72 11.97 4.12 2.43
N ASP A 73 12.33 4.39 3.69
CA ASP A 73 13.70 4.35 4.16
C ASP A 73 14.15 2.89 4.42
N ALA A 74 15.45 2.62 4.26
CA ALA A 74 16.06 1.42 4.81
C ALA A 74 16.31 1.68 6.29
N ASN A 75 15.93 0.72 7.14
CA ASN A 75 16.21 0.80 8.58
C ASN A 75 17.71 0.83 8.88
#